data_AF-A0AAW2P3P6-F1
#
_entry.id   AF-A0AAW2P3P6-F1
#
_cell.length_a   1.000
_cell.length_b   1.000
_cell.length_c   1.000
_cell.angle_alpha   90.00
_cell.angle_beta   90.00
_cell.angle_gamma   90.00
#
_symmetry.space_group_name_H-M   'P 1'
#
loop_
_entity.id
_entity.type
_entity.pdbx_description
1 polymer ?
#
loop_
_entity_poly.entity_id
_entity_poly.type
_entity_poly.pdbx_seq_one_letter_code
_entity_poly.pdbx_strand_id
1 'polypeptide(L)'
;MDLRFPYSPAEVAKVRVVQFGILSPDEIRQMSVVHIEHSETTERGKPKPGGLSDPRLGTIDRKMKCETCMANMADCPGHFGHLELAKPMFHIGFMKTVLSILRCVCFNCSKILADEEEPKFKQALRIRNPKNRLKKILDACKNKSKCEGGDEIDVQGQDTDEPVKKTRGGVVLSSQKFLLMA
;
A
#
# COMPACT_ATOMS: atom_id res chain seq x y z
N MET A 1 -27.76 21.30 24.50
CA MET A 1 -27.22 20.45 23.41
C MET A 1 -28.05 20.78 22.19
N ASP A 2 -27.51 21.61 21.29
CA ASP A 2 -28.22 22.05 20.09
C ASP A 2 -28.54 20.84 19.20
N LEU A 3 -29.83 20.56 19.00
CA LEU A 3 -30.36 19.47 18.18
C LEU A 3 -30.20 19.75 16.68
N ARG A 4 -28.95 19.87 16.20
CA ARG A 4 -28.65 20.09 14.78
C ARG A 4 -28.49 18.82 13.96
N PHE A 5 -28.61 17.64 14.57
CA PHE A 5 -28.44 16.35 13.88
C PHE A 5 -29.70 15.49 13.96
N PRO A 6 -30.02 14.73 12.90
CA PRO A 6 -31.10 13.76 12.93
C PRO A 6 -30.84 12.69 14.01
N TYR A 7 -31.93 12.10 14.52
CA TYR A 7 -31.84 11.01 15.49
C TYR A 7 -31.03 9.84 14.91
N SER A 8 -30.08 9.33 15.70
CA SER A 8 -29.30 8.13 15.38
C SER A 8 -29.46 7.12 16.53
N PRO A 9 -29.65 5.83 16.22
CA PRO A 9 -29.69 4.78 17.24
C PRO A 9 -28.30 4.48 17.83
N ALA A 10 -27.23 5.02 17.25
CA ALA A 10 -25.86 4.78 17.73
C ALA A 10 -25.59 5.53 19.04
N GLU A 11 -24.96 4.85 20.01
CA GLU A 11 -24.56 5.47 21.27
C GLU A 11 -23.45 6.51 21.06
N VAL A 12 -23.58 7.64 21.74
CA VAL A 12 -22.60 8.73 21.65
C VAL A 12 -21.36 8.38 22.47
N ALA A 13 -20.22 8.27 21.80
CA ALA A 13 -18.91 8.05 22.44
C ALA A 13 -17.93 9.19 22.13
N LYS A 14 -17.01 9.46 23.06
CA LYS A 14 -15.89 10.38 22.84
C LYS A 14 -14.69 9.63 22.27
N VAL A 15 -14.03 10.21 21.26
CA VAL A 15 -12.79 9.67 20.70
C VAL A 15 -11.71 9.64 21.79
N ARG A 16 -11.13 8.46 22.06
CA ARG A 16 -10.10 8.27 23.09
C ARG A 16 -8.69 8.24 22.52
N VAL A 17 -8.51 7.60 21.36
CA VAL A 17 -7.22 7.35 20.73
C VAL A 17 -7.40 7.44 19.21
N VAL A 18 -6.36 7.91 18.52
CA VAL A 18 -6.28 7.90 17.05
C VAL A 18 -5.16 6.95 16.65
N GLN A 19 -5.51 5.90 15.92
CA GLN A 19 -4.56 4.93 15.39
C GLN A 19 -4.24 5.30 13.93
N PHE A 20 -2.95 5.39 13.62
CA PHE A 20 -2.50 5.57 12.25
C PHE A 20 -2.15 4.22 11.64
N GLY A 21 -2.44 4.06 10.35
CA GLY A 21 -2.19 2.85 9.59
C GLY A 21 -2.09 3.15 8.10
N ILE A 22 -1.73 2.13 7.33
CA ILE A 22 -1.76 2.14 5.87
C ILE A 22 -2.95 1.28 5.48
N LEU A 23 -3.81 1.79 4.60
CA LEU A 23 -4.94 1.04 4.07
C LEU A 23 -4.45 0.03 3.04
N SER A 24 -4.82 -1.24 3.22
CA SER A 24 -4.57 -2.27 2.21
C SER A 24 -5.51 -2.10 1.01
N PRO A 25 -5.11 -2.55 -0.19
CA PRO A 25 -5.99 -2.50 -1.36
C PRO A 25 -7.34 -3.18 -1.15
N ASP A 26 -7.38 -4.27 -0.38
CA ASP A 26 -8.61 -5.01 -0.10
C ASP A 26 -9.53 -4.24 0.84
N GLU A 27 -8.99 -3.57 1.87
CA GLU A 27 -9.76 -2.66 2.73
C GLU A 27 -10.33 -1.48 1.93
N ILE A 28 -9.55 -0.91 1.01
CA ILE A 28 -10.01 0.18 0.14
C ILE A 28 -11.22 -0.27 -0.68
N ARG A 29 -11.17 -1.48 -1.28
CA ARG A 29 -12.29 -2.03 -2.03
C ARG A 29 -13.52 -2.29 -1.14
N GLN A 30 -13.32 -2.83 0.06
CA GLN A 30 -14.42 -3.13 1.00
C GLN A 30 -15.11 -1.87 1.54
N MET A 31 -14.36 -0.81 1.81
CA MET A 31 -14.94 0.47 2.24
C MET A 31 -15.60 1.24 1.10
N SER A 32 -15.29 0.89 -0.14
CA SER A 32 -15.74 1.64 -1.30
C SER A 32 -17.15 1.23 -1.72
N VAL A 33 -17.96 2.23 -2.03
CA VAL A 33 -19.34 2.04 -2.51
C VAL A 33 -19.44 1.95 -4.04
N VAL A 34 -18.39 2.36 -4.76
CA VAL A 34 -18.37 2.42 -6.23
C VAL A 34 -16.95 2.29 -6.78
N HIS A 35 -16.83 1.52 -7.85
CA HIS A 35 -15.67 1.51 -8.72
C HIS A 35 -15.80 2.63 -9.78
N ILE A 36 -14.80 3.51 -9.85
CA ILE A 36 -14.79 4.64 -10.79
C ILE A 36 -14.14 4.19 -12.09
N GLU A 37 -14.91 4.18 -13.17
CA GLU A 37 -14.47 3.74 -14.50
C GLU A 37 -14.42 4.89 -15.50
N HIS A 38 -15.20 5.94 -15.27
CA HIS A 38 -15.35 7.06 -16.17
C HIS A 38 -14.78 8.33 -15.56
N SER A 39 -13.94 9.03 -16.32
CA SER A 39 -13.44 10.36 -15.94
C SER A 39 -14.50 11.46 -16.09
N GLU A 40 -15.54 11.19 -16.87
CA GLU A 40 -16.64 12.11 -17.13
C GLU A 40 -17.54 12.27 -15.89
N THR A 41 -17.83 13.52 -15.56
CA THR A 41 -18.64 13.88 -14.39
C THR A 41 -20.14 13.78 -14.66
N THR A 42 -20.57 14.23 -15.84
CA THR A 42 -21.97 14.29 -16.22
C THR A 42 -22.18 13.79 -17.65
N GLU A 43 -23.31 13.13 -17.87
CA GLU A 43 -23.77 12.69 -19.19
C GLU A 43 -25.18 13.26 -19.42
N ARG A 44 -25.35 14.05 -20.49
CA ARG A 44 -26.63 14.70 -20.84
C ARG A 44 -27.24 15.51 -19.68
N GLY A 45 -26.39 16.19 -18.91
CA GLY A 45 -26.81 17.02 -17.78
C GLY A 45 -27.18 16.28 -16.50
N LYS A 46 -27.03 14.94 -16.47
CA LYS A 46 -27.20 14.13 -15.26
C LYS A 46 -25.84 13.60 -14.78
N PRO A 47 -25.66 13.33 -13.48
CA PRO A 47 -24.42 12.72 -13.01
C PRO A 47 -24.24 11.34 -13.64
N LYS A 48 -23.01 11.04 -14.06
CA LYS A 48 -22.69 9.77 -14.73
C LYS A 48 -22.46 8.66 -13.69
N PRO A 49 -23.19 7.54 -13.73
CA PRO A 49 -22.87 6.37 -12.90
C PRO A 49 -21.47 5.85 -13.20
N GLY A 50 -20.71 5.46 -12.18
CA GLY A 50 -19.30 5.06 -12.31
C GLY A 50 -18.36 6.22 -12.67
N GLY A 51 -18.85 7.47 -12.62
CA GLY A 51 -18.07 8.69 -12.82
C GLY A 51 -17.75 9.41 -11.50
N LEU A 52 -17.02 10.53 -11.60
CA LEU A 52 -16.59 11.30 -10.42
C LEU A 52 -17.74 11.98 -9.65
N SER A 53 -18.92 12.14 -10.25
CA SER A 53 -20.12 12.64 -9.58
C SER A 53 -21.18 11.57 -9.40
N ASP A 54 -20.78 10.30 -9.30
CA ASP A 54 -21.72 9.21 -8.99
C ASP A 54 -22.52 9.52 -7.71
N PRO A 55 -23.87 9.50 -7.76
CA PRO A 55 -24.73 9.85 -6.61
C PRO A 55 -24.51 9.02 -5.34
N ARG A 56 -23.89 7.83 -5.46
CA ARG A 56 -23.53 6.98 -4.31
C ARG A 56 -22.39 7.57 -3.47
N LEU A 57 -21.54 8.40 -4.05
CA LEU A 57 -20.46 9.10 -3.33
C LEU A 57 -20.97 10.25 -2.46
N GLY A 58 -22.16 10.76 -2.79
CA GLY A 58 -22.74 11.96 -2.20
C GLY A 58 -23.40 12.83 -3.27
N THR A 59 -24.19 13.81 -2.87
CA THR A 59 -24.85 14.74 -3.80
C THR A 59 -24.46 16.18 -3.50
N ILE A 60 -24.26 16.95 -4.58
CA ILE A 60 -24.09 18.41 -4.51
C ILE A 60 -25.41 19.15 -4.76
N ASP A 61 -26.39 18.49 -5.36
CA ASP A 61 -27.69 19.08 -5.65
C ASP A 61 -28.62 18.89 -4.45
N ARG A 62 -29.20 19.99 -3.96
CA ARG A 62 -30.17 20.01 -2.85
C ARG A 62 -31.44 19.21 -3.16
N LYS A 63 -31.76 19.03 -4.45
CA LYS A 63 -32.93 18.27 -4.90
C LYS A 63 -32.66 16.77 -4.96
N MET A 64 -31.39 16.35 -4.91
CA MET A 64 -31.00 14.94 -4.98
C MET A 64 -30.47 14.45 -3.63
N LYS A 65 -30.85 13.23 -3.27
CA LYS A 65 -30.36 12.55 -2.07
C LYS A 65 -29.25 11.58 -2.45
N CYS A 66 -28.32 11.35 -1.55
CA CYS A 66 -27.29 10.34 -1.75
C CYS A 66 -27.91 8.95 -1.85
N GLU A 67 -27.51 8.16 -2.85
CA GLU A 67 -28.06 6.81 -3.04
C GLU A 67 -27.56 5.80 -1.98
N THR A 68 -26.50 6.11 -1.26
CA THR A 68 -25.92 5.24 -0.22
C THR A 68 -26.59 5.44 1.14
N CYS A 69 -26.63 6.67 1.65
CA CYS A 69 -27.16 6.98 2.98
C CYS A 69 -28.54 7.67 2.99
N MET A 70 -29.08 8.02 1.82
CA MET A 70 -30.36 8.74 1.64
C MET A 70 -30.42 10.12 2.33
N ALA A 71 -29.28 10.63 2.81
CA ALA A 71 -29.15 11.95 3.40
C ALA A 71 -29.08 13.05 2.31
N ASN A 72 -29.35 14.28 2.74
CA ASN A 72 -29.17 15.48 1.92
C ASN A 72 -27.67 15.90 1.88
N MET A 73 -27.36 16.94 1.12
CA MET A 73 -26.00 17.48 0.99
C MET A 73 -25.37 17.95 2.34
N ALA A 74 -26.15 18.40 3.31
CA ALA A 74 -25.64 18.93 4.58
C ALA A 74 -25.34 17.82 5.59
N ASP A 75 -26.12 16.75 5.56
CA ASP A 75 -26.05 15.65 6.53
C ASP A 75 -25.22 14.46 6.03
N CYS A 76 -25.01 14.34 4.71
CA CYS A 76 -24.21 13.28 4.12
C CYS A 76 -22.71 13.52 4.39
N PRO A 77 -21.98 12.57 5.01
CA PRO A 77 -20.54 12.71 5.25
C PRO A 77 -19.69 12.50 3.98
N GLY A 78 -20.30 12.01 2.90
CA GLY A 78 -19.61 11.50 1.72
C GLY A 78 -19.18 10.04 1.88
N HIS A 79 -19.14 9.33 0.77
CA HIS A 79 -18.76 7.91 0.73
C HIS A 79 -17.57 7.71 -0.20
N PHE A 80 -16.70 6.76 0.15
CA PHE A 80 -15.49 6.52 -0.61
C PHE A 80 -15.78 5.74 -1.90
N GLY A 81 -15.22 6.22 -3.00
CA GLY A 81 -15.03 5.46 -4.23
C GLY A 81 -13.62 4.88 -4.28
N HIS A 82 -13.38 3.94 -5.17
CA HIS A 82 -12.03 3.50 -5.50
C HIS A 82 -11.83 3.46 -7.01
N LEU A 83 -10.59 3.65 -7.41
CA LEU A 83 -10.13 3.54 -8.79
C LEU A 83 -9.17 2.37 -8.86
N GLU A 84 -9.47 1.37 -9.68
CA GLU A 84 -8.56 0.26 -9.89
C GLU A 84 -7.51 0.63 -10.94
N LEU A 85 -6.25 0.72 -10.50
CA LEU A 85 -5.15 1.06 -11.38
C LEU A 85 -4.75 -0.18 -12.19
N ALA A 86 -4.51 0.01 -13.49
CA ALA A 86 -4.06 -1.07 -14.38
C ALA A 86 -2.70 -1.65 -13.97
N LYS A 87 -1.88 -0.88 -13.25
CA LYS A 87 -0.56 -1.29 -12.74
C LYS A 87 -0.33 -0.70 -11.34
N PRO A 88 0.41 -1.42 -10.47
CA PRO A 88 0.79 -0.87 -9.17
C PRO A 88 1.66 0.38 -9.35
N MET A 89 1.43 1.38 -8.51
CA MET A 89 2.17 2.64 -8.52
C MET A 89 2.82 2.88 -7.17
N PHE A 90 4.04 3.40 -7.16
CA PHE A 90 4.70 3.74 -5.92
C PHE A 90 4.13 5.03 -5.32
N HIS A 91 3.78 4.97 -4.04
CA HIS A 91 3.37 6.15 -3.31
C HIS A 91 4.60 7.01 -2.94
N ILE A 92 4.63 8.26 -3.43
CA ILE A 92 5.79 9.15 -3.31
C ILE A 92 6.21 9.39 -1.85
N GLY A 93 5.25 9.41 -0.92
CA GLY A 93 5.51 9.57 0.51
C GLY A 93 6.26 8.39 1.14
N PHE A 94 6.17 7.18 0.56
CA PHE A 94 6.81 5.97 1.08
C PHE A 94 8.09 5.59 0.32
N MET A 95 8.42 6.27 -0.78
CA MET A 95 9.58 5.95 -1.63
C MET A 95 10.89 5.79 -0.84
N LYS A 96 11.19 6.70 0.09
CA LYS A 96 12.41 6.63 0.92
C LYS A 96 12.42 5.41 1.83
N THR A 97 11.26 5.05 2.37
CA THR A 97 11.09 3.90 3.27
C THR A 97 11.23 2.60 2.48
N VAL A 98 10.57 2.50 1.32
CA VAL A 98 10.64 1.35 0.42
C VAL A 98 12.09 1.11 -0.01
N LEU A 99 12.80 2.15 -0.47
CA LEU A 99 14.22 2.03 -0.83
C LEU A 99 15.10 1.58 0.35
N SER A 100 14.78 2.02 1.57
CA SER A 100 15.51 1.60 2.77
C SER A 100 15.27 0.12 3.08
N ILE A 101 14.05 -0.38 2.89
CA ILE A 101 13.70 -1.79 3.07
C ILE A 101 14.37 -2.66 2.00
N LEU A 102 14.30 -2.25 0.73
CA LEU A 102 14.90 -3.00 -0.39
C LEU A 102 16.43 -3.12 -0.27
N ARG A 103 17.10 -2.18 0.42
CA ARG A 103 18.54 -2.29 0.72
C ARG A 103 18.87 -3.26 1.85
N CYS A 104 17.89 -3.63 2.66
CA CYS A 104 18.07 -4.56 3.78
C CYS A 104 17.71 -6.01 3.40
N VAL A 105 16.89 -6.20 2.37
CA VAL A 105 16.35 -7.51 1.99
C VAL A 105 17.02 -8.00 0.71
N CYS A 106 17.41 -9.27 0.66
CA CYS A 106 17.91 -9.88 -0.56
C CYS A 106 16.76 -10.11 -1.55
N PHE A 107 16.96 -9.69 -2.80
CA PHE A 107 15.96 -9.87 -3.87
C PHE A 107 15.65 -11.34 -4.19
N ASN A 108 16.62 -12.23 -3.96
CA ASN A 108 16.53 -13.63 -4.36
C ASN A 108 15.90 -14.52 -3.27
N CYS A 109 16.40 -14.44 -2.04
CA CYS A 109 15.93 -15.29 -0.94
C CYS A 109 14.91 -14.62 -0.01
N SER A 110 14.60 -13.33 -0.22
CA SER A 110 13.71 -12.52 0.63
C SER A 110 14.13 -12.42 2.11
N LYS A 111 15.34 -12.87 2.47
CA LYS A 111 15.90 -12.75 3.82
C LYS A 111 16.59 -11.40 4.02
N ILE A 112 16.68 -10.96 5.27
CA ILE A 112 17.49 -9.79 5.64
C ILE A 112 18.98 -10.12 5.40
N LEU A 113 19.72 -9.17 4.82
CA LEU A 113 21.14 -9.33 4.48
C LEU A 113 22.06 -9.35 5.70
N ALA A 114 21.68 -8.66 6.77
CA ALA A 114 22.37 -8.75 8.05
C ALA A 114 22.07 -10.10 8.71
N ASP A 115 23.13 -10.76 9.17
CA ASP A 115 23.03 -12.02 9.91
C ASP A 115 22.63 -11.71 11.36
N GLU A 116 21.91 -12.63 11.98
CA GLU A 116 21.50 -12.54 13.37
C GLU A 116 22.72 -12.49 14.31
N GLU A 117 23.82 -13.13 13.92
CA GLU A 117 25.07 -13.15 14.68
C GLU A 117 25.88 -11.84 14.63
N GLU A 118 25.58 -10.93 13.69
CA GLU A 118 26.32 -9.68 13.56
C GLU A 118 26.03 -8.74 14.75
N PRO A 119 27.07 -8.24 15.47
CA PRO A 119 26.86 -7.45 16.68
C PRO A 119 26.06 -6.16 16.41
N LYS A 120 26.21 -5.56 15.23
CA LYS A 120 25.45 -4.38 14.81
C LYS A 120 23.95 -4.68 14.68
N PHE A 121 23.61 -5.86 14.18
CA PHE A 121 22.23 -6.29 14.01
C PHE A 121 21.61 -6.64 15.36
N LYS A 122 22.31 -7.42 16.22
CA LYS A 122 21.87 -7.69 17.61
C LYS A 122 21.62 -6.40 18.40
N GLN A 123 22.48 -5.40 18.25
CA GLN A 123 22.29 -4.09 18.89
C GLN A 123 21.07 -3.35 18.34
N ALA A 124 20.81 -3.42 17.03
CA ALA A 124 19.66 -2.77 16.41
C ALA A 124 18.33 -3.36 16.91
N LEU A 125 18.25 -4.68 17.11
CA LEU A 125 17.04 -5.35 17.60
C LEU A 125 16.63 -4.91 19.01
N ARG A 126 17.59 -4.50 19.85
CA ARG A 126 17.32 -4.00 21.22
C ARG A 126 16.69 -2.60 21.25
N ILE A 127 16.66 -1.89 20.12
CA ILE A 127 16.13 -0.52 20.04
C ILE A 127 14.60 -0.55 20.03
N ARG A 128 13.97 0.09 21.01
CA ARG A 128 12.51 0.21 21.12
C ARG A 128 11.88 1.11 20.05
N ASN A 129 12.52 2.24 19.72
CA ASN A 129 11.98 3.18 18.73
C ASN A 129 12.13 2.61 17.30
N PRO A 130 11.03 2.36 16.58
CA PRO A 130 11.06 1.68 15.28
C PRO A 130 11.80 2.47 14.20
N LYS A 131 11.74 3.81 14.22
CA LYS A 131 12.45 4.66 13.24
C LYS A 131 13.96 4.50 13.40
N ASN A 132 14.43 4.54 14.64
CA ASN A 132 15.86 4.39 14.95
C ASN A 132 16.33 2.95 14.71
N ARG A 133 15.48 1.96 15.01
CA ARG A 133 15.74 0.55 14.73
C ARG A 133 15.96 0.31 13.24
N LEU A 134 15.07 0.80 12.38
CA LEU A 134 15.22 0.66 10.93
C LEU A 134 16.52 1.29 10.41
N LYS A 135 16.88 2.47 10.90
CA LYS A 135 18.14 3.15 10.52
C LYS A 135 19.37 2.29 10.87
N LYS A 136 19.38 1.67 12.05
CA LYS A 136 20.50 0.82 12.49
C LYS A 136 20.56 -0.51 11.75
N ILE A 137 19.42 -1.11 11.41
CA ILE A 137 19.36 -2.30 10.55
C ILE A 137 19.91 -1.97 9.16
N LEU A 138 19.54 -0.81 8.59
CA LEU A 138 20.07 -0.36 7.32
C LEU A 138 21.59 -0.16 7.36
N ASP A 139 22.13 0.40 8.45
CA ASP A 139 23.57 0.55 8.63
C ASP A 139 24.33 -0.79 8.69
N ALA A 140 23.69 -1.86 9.17
CA ALA A 140 24.26 -3.20 9.16
C ALA A 140 24.21 -3.83 7.75
N CYS A 141 23.12 -3.60 7.00
CA CYS A 141 22.93 -4.19 5.67
C CYS A 141 23.71 -3.47 4.56
N LYS A 142 23.90 -2.15 4.64
CA LYS A 142 24.40 -1.32 3.52
C LYS A 142 25.78 -1.72 2.96
N ASN A 143 26.63 -2.36 3.77
CA ASN A 143 27.98 -2.77 3.37
C ASN A 143 28.02 -4.21 2.84
N LYS A 144 26.92 -4.96 2.96
CA LYS A 144 26.83 -6.36 2.51
C LYS A 144 26.33 -6.42 1.08
N SER A 145 27.22 -6.81 0.17
CA SER A 145 26.92 -6.97 -1.26
C SER A 145 26.64 -8.42 -1.68
N LYS A 146 26.90 -9.38 -0.79
CA LYS A 146 26.66 -10.81 -1.01
C LYS A 146 25.67 -11.32 0.03
N CYS A 147 24.71 -12.10 -0.41
CA CYS A 147 23.81 -12.84 0.46
C CYS A 147 24.38 -14.24 0.65
N GLU A 148 24.39 -14.72 1.90
CA GLU A 148 24.87 -16.07 2.25
C GLU A 148 23.81 -17.15 1.99
N GLY A 149 22.54 -16.76 1.82
CA GLY A 149 21.43 -17.69 1.54
C GLY A 149 21.21 -18.00 0.06
N GLY A 150 22.23 -17.84 -0.79
CA GLY A 150 22.11 -17.96 -2.25
C GLY A 150 22.50 -19.31 -2.84
N ASP A 151 23.04 -20.24 -2.04
CA ASP A 151 23.59 -21.50 -2.56
C ASP A 151 22.54 -22.60 -2.79
N GLU A 152 21.26 -22.40 -2.41
CA GLU A 152 20.17 -23.35 -2.63
C GLU A 152 19.05 -22.76 -3.50
N ILE A 153 19.41 -22.32 -4.71
CA ILE A 153 18.44 -22.26 -5.81
C ILE A 153 18.98 -23.15 -6.91
N ASP A 154 18.68 -24.44 -6.78
CA ASP A 154 18.91 -25.40 -7.85
C ASP A 154 18.21 -24.93 -9.12
N VAL A 155 19.02 -24.66 -10.13
CA VAL A 155 18.62 -24.43 -11.50
C VAL A 155 18.06 -25.76 -12.01
N GLN A 156 16.78 -26.03 -11.78
CA GLN A 156 16.09 -27.10 -12.48
C GLN A 156 15.64 -26.58 -13.85
N GLY A 157 16.56 -26.72 -14.82
CA GLY A 157 16.31 -26.50 -16.24
C GLY A 157 17.39 -27.24 -17.05
N GLN A 158 16.98 -28.29 -17.75
CA GLN A 158 17.79 -29.26 -18.47
C GLN A 158 18.66 -28.67 -19.60
N ASP A 159 19.83 -29.30 -19.75
CA ASP A 159 20.69 -29.49 -20.93
C ASP A 159 20.91 -28.32 -21.91
N THR A 160 22.10 -27.72 -21.83
CA THR A 160 23.11 -27.78 -22.92
C THR A 160 24.49 -27.40 -22.38
N ASP A 161 25.49 -28.19 -22.76
CA ASP A 161 26.91 -28.08 -22.42
C ASP A 161 27.53 -26.80 -23.03
N GLU A 162 27.95 -25.84 -22.19
CA GLU A 162 29.00 -24.84 -22.46
C GLU A 162 29.32 -24.07 -21.15
N PRO A 163 30.60 -23.75 -20.86
CA PRO A 163 31.00 -23.18 -19.58
C PRO A 163 30.66 -21.68 -19.50
N VAL A 164 29.55 -21.34 -18.86
CA VAL A 164 29.20 -19.94 -18.60
C VAL A 164 30.15 -19.35 -17.56
N LYS A 165 31.12 -18.55 -18.03
CA LYS A 165 31.99 -17.71 -17.20
C LYS A 165 31.12 -16.84 -16.28
N LYS A 166 31.37 -16.94 -14.96
CA LYS A 166 30.77 -16.10 -13.91
C LYS A 166 31.08 -14.63 -14.19
N THR A 167 30.21 -13.99 -14.96
CA THR A 167 30.32 -12.57 -15.29
C THR A 167 29.31 -11.82 -14.44
N ARG A 168 29.85 -10.94 -13.60
CA ARG A 168 29.18 -9.93 -12.76
C ARG A 168 27.68 -9.80 -13.01
N GLY A 169 26.88 -10.35 -12.10
CA GLY A 169 25.42 -10.29 -12.13
C GLY A 169 24.89 -8.87 -11.93
N GLY A 170 25.00 -8.03 -12.95
CA GLY A 170 23.94 -7.08 -13.26
C GLY A 170 22.95 -7.82 -14.12
N VAL A 171 21.76 -8.13 -13.60
CA VAL A 171 20.70 -8.70 -14.41
C VAL A 171 19.37 -8.02 -14.10
N VAL A 172 18.98 -7.20 -15.08
CA VAL A 172 17.69 -7.16 -15.76
C VAL A 172 16.44 -7.30 -14.88
N LEU A 173 15.70 -6.20 -14.80
CA LEU A 173 14.30 -6.11 -14.40
C LEU A 173 13.44 -7.04 -15.28
N SER A 174 13.36 -8.32 -14.93
CA SER A 174 12.29 -9.18 -15.44
C SER A 174 11.03 -8.86 -14.64
N SER A 175 10.14 -8.17 -15.33
CA SER A 175 8.80 -7.87 -14.85
C SER A 175 8.01 -9.16 -14.72
N GLN A 176 8.06 -9.81 -13.55
CA GLN A 176 7.03 -10.73 -13.10
C GLN A 176 7.25 -11.11 -11.63
N LYS A 177 6.22 -10.86 -10.82
CA LYS A 177 6.06 -11.33 -9.43
C LYS A 177 6.97 -10.69 -8.37
N PHE A 178 6.86 -9.38 -8.18
CA PHE A 178 6.90 -8.84 -6.82
C PHE A 178 5.71 -7.91 -6.62
N LEU A 179 4.62 -8.52 -6.19
CA LEU A 179 3.48 -7.86 -5.57
C LEU A 179 3.90 -7.39 -4.17
N LEU A 180 4.83 -6.44 -4.07
CA LEU A 180 4.89 -5.59 -2.87
C LEU A 180 3.80 -4.55 -3.05
N MET A 181 2.56 -4.95 -2.76
CA MET A 181 1.46 -4.03 -2.55
C MET A 181 1.79 -3.20 -1.30
N ALA A 182 2.17 -1.96 -1.56
CA ALA A 182 2.11 -0.85 -0.60
C ALA A 182 1.12 0.18 -1.15
#